data_AF-A0AAP5KU83-F1
#
_entry.id   AF-A0AAP5KU83-F1
#
_cell.length_a   1.000
_cell.length_b   1.000
_cell.length_c   1.000
_cell.angle_alpha   90.00
_cell.angle_beta   90.00
_cell.angle_gamma   90.00
#
_symmetry.space_group_name_H-M   'P 1'
#
loop_
_entity.id
_entity.type
_entity.pdbx_description
1 polymer ?
#
loop_
_entity_poly.entity_id
_entity_poly.type
_entity_poly.pdbx_seq_one_letter_code
_entity_poly.pdbx_strand_id
1 'polypeptide(L)' 'MKKIIGYFFKKPLVLEDKKPFEIILPIDALYDGKEPVVESNHQILREIEKKYEYPIDSLHSFFIISEIADID' A
#
# COMPACT_ATOMS: atom_id res chain seq x y z
N MET A 1 -9.54 -12.36 0.83
CA MET A 1 -8.92 -11.12 0.28
C MET A 1 -8.66 -10.14 1.42
N LYS A 2 -7.75 -9.18 1.26
CA LYS A 2 -7.48 -8.15 2.29
C LYS A 2 -7.85 -6.76 1.81
N LYS A 3 -8.63 -6.02 2.61
CA LYS A 3 -8.83 -4.58 2.46
C LYS A 3 -7.75 -3.86 3.26
N ILE A 4 -7.07 -2.90 2.65
CA ILE A 4 -6.02 -2.11 3.30
C ILE A 4 -6.35 -0.63 3.14
N ILE A 5 -6.37 0.09 4.26
CA ILE A 5 -6.65 1.52 4.32
C ILE A 5 -5.47 2.22 4.97
N GLY A 6 -5.08 3.36 4.43
CA GLY A 6 -3.89 4.06 4.93
C GLY A 6 -3.61 5.38 4.25
N TYR A 7 -2.36 5.80 4.35
CA TYR A 7 -1.82 6.99 3.69
C TYR A 7 -0.55 6.66 2.92
N PHE A 8 -0.43 7.18 1.70
CA PHE A 8 0.76 7.07 0.87
C PHE A 8 1.33 8.45 0.56
N PHE A 9 2.56 8.45 0.06
CA PHE A 9 3.33 9.65 -0.23
C PHE A 9 3.93 9.55 -1.62
N LYS A 10 4.17 10.69 -2.25
CA LYS A 10 4.99 10.79 -3.46
C LYS A 10 6.44 11.09 -3.10
N LYS A 11 7.33 10.94 -4.06
CA LYS A 11 8.69 11.50 -3.99
C LYS A 11 8.66 12.99 -4.37
N PRO A 12 9.42 13.86 -3.68
CA PRO A 12 10.13 13.60 -2.43
C PRO A 12 9.17 13.42 -1.24
N LEU A 13 9.61 12.75 -0.18
CA LEU A 13 8.79 12.57 1.02
C LEU A 13 8.51 13.93 1.69
N VAL A 14 7.24 14.31 1.73
CA VAL A 14 6.71 15.46 2.47
C VAL A 14 5.59 14.95 3.36
N LEU A 15 5.77 14.98 4.68
CA LEU A 15 4.85 14.33 5.63
C LEU A 15 3.46 14.99 5.66
N GLU A 16 3.40 16.27 5.29
CA GLU A 16 2.18 17.06 5.21
C GLU A 16 1.33 16.72 3.97
N ASP A 17 1.94 16.21 2.88
CA ASP A 17 1.24 15.82 1.64
C ASP A 17 0.84 14.33 1.64
N LYS A 18 0.41 13.84 2.80
CA LYS A 18 -0.10 12.46 2.90
C LYS A 18 -1.41 12.33 2.13
N LYS A 19 -1.53 11.30 1.29
CA LYS A 19 -2.74 11.02 0.50
C LYS A 19 -3.41 9.76 1.02
N PRO A 20 -4.72 9.78 1.32
CA PRO A 20 -5.41 8.57 1.76
C PRO A 20 -5.48 7.55 0.63
N PHE A 21 -5.34 6.26 0.94
CA PHE A 21 -5.64 5.16 0.03
C PHE A 21 -6.52 4.12 0.69
N GLU A 22 -7.25 3.40 -0.17
CA GLU A 22 -7.96 2.18 0.14
C GLU A 22 -7.72 1.21 -1.03
N ILE A 23 -7.19 0.02 -0.78
CA ILE A 23 -6.95 -0.99 -1.82
C ILE A 23 -7.47 -2.36 -1.37
N ILE A 24 -7.68 -3.25 -2.34
CA ILE A 24 -8.00 -4.66 -2.10
C ILE A 24 -6.85 -5.47 -2.65
N LEU A 25 -6.21 -6.29 -1.81
CA LEU A 25 -5.22 -7.25 -2.25
C LEU A 25 -5.84 -8.66 -2.33
N PRO A 26 -5.68 -9.36 -3.46
CA PRO A 26 -6.18 -10.71 -3.65
C PRO A 26 -5.23 -11.74 -3.01
N ILE A 27 -4.82 -11.49 -1.77
CA ILE A 27 -3.95 -12.38 -0.99
C ILE A 27 -4.62 -12.67 0.36
N ASP A 28 -4.35 -13.84 0.91
CA ASP A 28 -4.88 -14.24 2.23
C ASP A 28 -3.93 -13.87 3.37
N ALA A 29 -2.65 -13.67 3.06
CA ALA A 29 -1.60 -13.46 4.04
C ALA A 29 -0.73 -12.25 3.63
N LEU A 30 -0.79 -11.17 4.42
CA LEU A 30 0.07 -9.99 4.28
C LEU A 30 0.89 -9.88 5.57
N TYR A 31 2.20 -9.70 5.47
CA TYR A 31 3.10 -9.67 6.63
C TYR A 31 2.99 -10.92 7.53
N ASP A 32 2.76 -12.09 6.95
CA ASP A 32 2.53 -13.35 7.66
C ASP A 32 3.81 -14.02 8.21
N GLY A 33 4.97 -13.38 7.98
CA GLY A 33 6.29 -13.86 8.38
C GLY A 33 6.87 -14.94 7.46
N LYS A 34 6.12 -15.43 6.46
CA LYS A 34 6.60 -16.37 5.45
C LYS A 34 7.15 -15.62 4.23
N GLU A 35 6.54 -14.50 3.88
CA GLU A 35 7.00 -13.63 2.79
C GLU A 35 7.91 -12.51 3.30
N PRO A 36 8.90 -12.06 2.49
CA PRO A 36 9.66 -10.86 2.80
C PRO A 36 8.74 -9.63 2.91
N VAL A 37 8.91 -8.82 3.95
CA VAL A 37 8.17 -7.55 4.15
C VAL A 37 8.22 -6.65 2.91
N VAL A 38 9.34 -6.69 2.18
CA VAL A 38 9.55 -5.95 0.93
C VAL A 38 8.54 -6.34 -0.15
N GLU A 39 8.19 -7.62 -0.25
CA GLU A 39 7.25 -8.11 -1.27
C GLU A 39 5.82 -7.64 -0.97
N SER A 40 5.38 -7.79 0.29
CA SER A 40 4.09 -7.24 0.74
C SER A 40 3.99 -5.72 0.48
N ASN A 41 5.07 -4.98 0.72
CA ASN A 41 5.12 -3.54 0.44
C ASN A 41 5.03 -3.23 -1.06
N HIS A 42 5.72 -4.00 -1.92
CA HIS A 42 5.62 -3.83 -3.37
C HIS A 42 4.22 -4.12 -3.90
N GLN A 43 3.54 -5.13 -3.38
CA GLN A 43 2.15 -5.44 -3.76
C GLN A 43 1.21 -4.28 -3.42
N ILE A 44 1.33 -3.70 -2.22
CA ILE A 44 0.56 -2.51 -1.83
C ILE A 44 0.83 -1.34 -2.79
N LEU A 45 2.09 -1.03 -3.07
CA LEU A 45 2.46 0.09 -3.94
C LEU A 45 1.94 -0.09 -5.37
N ARG A 46 1.95 -1.32 -5.91
CA ARG A 46 1.40 -1.64 -7.23
C ARG A 46 -0.11 -1.42 -7.29
N GLU A 47 -0.85 -1.82 -6.27
CA GLU A 47 -2.30 -1.58 -6.26
C GLU A 47 -2.63 -0.09 -6.06
N ILE A 48 -1.82 0.65 -5.30
CA ILE A 48 -1.95 2.11 -5.21
C ILE A 48 -1.68 2.76 -6.58
N GLU A 49 -0.62 2.36 -7.28
CA GLU A 49 -0.32 2.81 -8.65
C GLU A 49 -1.52 2.59 -9.57
N LYS A 50 -2.06 1.35 -9.61
CA LYS A 50 -3.18 1.00 -10.50
C LYS A 50 -4.44 1.77 -10.16
N LYS A 51 -4.80 1.84 -8.87
CA LYS A 51 -6.08 2.44 -8.45
C LYS A 51 -6.09 3.96 -8.55
N TYR A 52 -4.95 4.61 -8.32
CA TYR A 52 -4.87 6.07 -8.23
C TYR A 52 -4.08 6.71 -9.38
N GLU A 53 -3.70 5.92 -10.39
CA GLU A 53 -3.02 6.37 -11.62
C GLU A 53 -1.72 7.16 -11.35
N TYR A 54 -0.97 6.71 -10.35
CA TYR A 54 0.36 7.25 -10.06
C TYR A 54 1.45 6.32 -10.61
N PRO A 55 2.40 6.82 -11.41
CA PRO A 55 3.56 6.02 -11.79
C PRO A 55 4.27 5.49 -10.54
N ILE A 56 4.60 4.20 -10.50
CA ILE A 56 5.26 3.61 -9.33
C ILE A 56 6.55 4.35 -8.93
N ASP A 57 7.29 4.88 -9.91
CA ASP A 57 8.52 5.64 -9.67
C ASP A 57 8.27 6.97 -8.94
N SER A 58 7.06 7.51 -9.05
CA SER A 58 6.63 8.72 -8.35
C SER A 58 6.19 8.47 -6.91
N LEU A 59 5.83 7.23 -6.56
CA LEU A 59 5.43 6.85 -5.22
C LEU A 59 6.67 6.72 -4.32
N HIS A 60 6.57 7.21 -3.09
CA HIS A 60 7.57 6.95 -2.07
C HIS A 60 7.36 5.56 -1.48
N SER A 61 8.43 4.86 -1.12
CA SER A 61 8.35 3.55 -0.44
C SER A 61 7.84 3.63 1.00
N PHE A 62 7.57 4.85 1.50
CA PHE A 62 7.00 5.09 2.82
C PHE A 62 5.50 5.28 2.67
N PHE A 63 4.74 4.55 3.46
CA PHE A 63 3.30 4.66 3.59
C PHE A 63 2.92 4.18 4.99
N ILE A 64 1.71 4.53 5.42
CA ILE A 64 1.17 4.17 6.72
C ILE A 64 -0.07 3.32 6.46
N ILE A 65 -0.12 2.13 7.04
CA ILE A 65 -1.34 1.34 7.08
C ILE A 65 -2.07 1.66 8.39
N SER A 66 -3.30 2.14 8.28
CA SER A 66 -4.16 2.42 9.42
C SER A 66 -5.04 1.23 9.77
N GLU A 67 -5.47 0.46 8.75
CA GLU A 67 -6.38 -0.67 8.92
C GLU A 67 -6.08 -1.77 7.89
N ILE A 68 -6.17 -3.02 8.35
CA ILE A 68 -6.19 -4.23 7.52
C ILE A 68 -7.42 -5.03 7.94
N ALA A 69 -8.30 -5.34 7.00
CA ALA A 69 -9.49 -6.14 7.24
C ALA A 69 -9.59 -7.30 6.25
N ASP A 70 -10.17 -8.40 6.69
CA ASP A 70 -10.58 -9.49 5.82
C ASP A 70 -11.84 -9.11 5.04
N ILE A 71 -11.87 -9.47 3.77
CA ILE A 71 -13.05 -9.35 2.90
C ILE A 71 -13.40 -10.75 2.41
N ASP A 72 -14.65 -11.14 2.69
CA ASP A 72 -15.30 -12.34 2.19
C ASP A 72 -15.51 -12.28 0.66
#